data_AF-G4YMB0-F1
#
_entry.id   AF-G4YMB0-F1
#
_cell.length_a   1.000
_cell.length_b   1.000
_cell.length_c   1.000
_cell.angle_alpha   90.00
_cell.angle_beta   90.00
_cell.angle_gamma   90.00
#
_symmetry.space_group_name_H-M   'P 1'
#
loop_
_entity.id
_entity.type
_entity.pdbx_description
1 polymer ?
#
loop_
_entity_poly.entity_id
_entity_poly.type
_entity_poly.pdbx_seq_one_letter_code
_entity_poly.pdbx_strand_id
1 'polypeptide(L)'
;MYLADDCFHSSITCQPDSLRPKLVAKLLNVKPSPRVGTPTQYVLQCTLDRTDLEWTVERRYSDFRELRKVLHAFFLRRGGGARPQCFGCAWFAQTLRGYWFPRRHLLCSRSPDVVNQRRVGLHQFVLILASHTFSAVPKCTSCADAIFPIVRDFFLR
;
A
#
# COMPACT_ATOMS: atom_id res chain seq x y z
N MET A 1 -41.75 31.45 11.26
CA MET A 1 -40.45 30.88 11.67
C MET A 1 -40.11 29.81 10.64
N TYR A 2 -39.30 30.14 9.64
CA TYR A 2 -38.81 29.16 8.66
C TYR A 2 -37.45 28.68 9.16
N LEU A 3 -37.37 27.40 9.54
CA LEU A 3 -36.11 26.76 9.87
C LEU A 3 -35.35 26.58 8.54
N ALA A 4 -34.23 27.29 8.40
CA ALA A 4 -33.29 27.04 7.32
C ALA A 4 -32.71 25.64 7.50
N ASP A 5 -32.94 24.79 6.51
CA ASP A 5 -32.31 23.48 6.38
C ASP A 5 -30.85 23.75 5.95
N ASP A 6 -30.00 24.09 6.92
CA ASP A 6 -28.56 24.25 6.73
C ASP A 6 -27.98 22.87 6.45
N CYS A 7 -28.05 22.47 5.18
CA CYS A 7 -27.46 21.26 4.68
C CYS A 7 -25.93 21.45 4.74
N PHE A 8 -25.31 20.91 5.80
CA PHE A 8 -23.86 20.77 5.96
C PHE A 8 -23.28 19.82 4.91
N HIS A 9 -23.33 20.22 3.64
CA HIS A 9 -22.59 19.57 2.59
C HIS A 9 -21.14 20.06 2.69
N SER A 10 -20.30 19.27 3.36
CA SER A 10 -18.85 19.38 3.24
C SER A 10 -18.48 19.19 1.76
N SER A 11 -18.34 20.29 1.01
CA SER A 11 -17.86 20.25 -0.37
C SER A 11 -16.37 19.93 -0.36
N ILE A 12 -16.02 18.67 -0.18
CA ILE A 12 -14.65 18.18 -0.41
C ILE A 12 -14.46 18.19 -1.92
N THR A 13 -14.03 19.33 -2.46
CA THR A 13 -13.57 19.41 -3.85
C THR A 13 -12.22 18.70 -3.91
N CYS A 14 -12.22 17.51 -4.49
CA CYS A 14 -10.99 16.77 -4.80
C CYS A 14 -10.20 17.54 -5.86
N GLN A 15 -9.34 18.47 -5.44
CA GLN A 15 -8.37 19.08 -6.34
C GLN A 15 -7.42 17.99 -6.90
N PRO A 16 -6.86 18.18 -8.11
CA PRO A 16 -5.93 17.21 -8.71
C PRO A 16 -4.74 16.88 -7.79
N ASP A 17 -4.27 17.85 -7.02
CA ASP A 17 -3.20 17.67 -6.03
C ASP A 17 -3.61 16.81 -4.83
N SER A 18 -4.90 16.77 -4.50
CA SER A 18 -5.45 15.93 -3.42
C SER A 18 -5.38 14.43 -3.72
N LEU A 19 -5.21 14.06 -4.99
CA LEU A 19 -5.05 12.68 -5.43
C LEU A 19 -3.61 12.17 -5.30
N ARG A 20 -2.63 13.07 -5.13
CA ARG A 20 -1.23 12.67 -5.00
C ARG A 20 -1.02 11.97 -3.64
N PRO A 21 -0.27 10.85 -3.61
CA PRO A 21 0.05 10.21 -2.34
C PRO A 21 0.90 11.17 -1.51
N LYS A 22 0.50 11.44 -0.27
CA LYS A 22 1.33 12.21 0.67
C LYS A 22 2.62 11.49 1.03
N LEU A 23 2.67 10.16 0.85
CA LEU A 23 3.87 9.36 1.05
C LEU A 23 4.47 8.94 -0.30
N VAL A 24 5.70 9.36 -0.57
CA VAL A 24 6.50 8.87 -1.69
C VAL A 24 7.37 7.72 -1.17
N ALA A 25 7.13 6.51 -1.68
CA ALA A 25 7.88 5.32 -1.28
C ALA A 25 8.68 4.76 -2.45
N LYS A 26 9.98 4.53 -2.24
CA LYS A 26 10.93 4.04 -3.25
C LYS A 26 11.65 2.80 -2.72
N LEU A 27 11.81 1.78 -3.56
CA LEU A 27 12.60 0.60 -3.21
C LEU A 27 14.05 0.82 -3.69
N LEU A 28 14.91 1.30 -2.80
CA LEU A 28 16.27 1.71 -3.15
C LEU A 28 17.17 0.51 -3.40
N ASN A 29 17.39 -0.26 -2.33
CA ASN A 29 18.48 -1.22 -2.25
C ASN A 29 17.97 -2.58 -1.79
N VAL A 30 18.71 -3.60 -2.19
CA VAL A 30 18.59 -4.92 -1.62
C VAL A 30 19.83 -5.14 -0.76
N LYS A 31 19.63 -5.52 0.50
CA LYS A 31 20.69 -6.03 1.36
C LYS A 31 20.68 -7.56 1.23
N PRO A 32 21.48 -8.15 0.32
CA PRO A 32 21.63 -9.59 0.28
C PRO A 32 22.27 -10.02 1.59
N SER A 33 21.66 -10.98 2.27
CA SER A 33 22.22 -11.40 3.55
C SER A 33 23.39 -12.37 3.33
N PRO A 34 24.57 -12.11 3.94
CA PRO A 34 25.75 -12.94 3.74
C PRO A 34 25.69 -14.27 4.50
N ARG A 35 24.76 -14.44 5.46
CA ARG A 35 24.65 -15.66 6.28
C ARG A 35 23.64 -16.65 5.72
N VAL A 36 24.00 -17.93 5.76
CA VAL A 36 23.08 -19.04 5.47
C VAL A 36 21.95 -19.02 6.51
N GLY A 37 20.72 -18.74 6.07
CA GLY A 37 19.50 -18.77 6.89
C GLY A 37 18.81 -17.42 7.03
N THR A 38 19.53 -16.32 6.82
CA THR A 38 18.94 -14.98 6.83
C THR A 38 18.33 -14.61 5.46
N PRO A 39 17.08 -14.11 5.43
CA PRO A 39 16.40 -13.73 4.20
C PRO A 39 16.89 -12.39 3.64
N THR A 40 16.79 -12.23 2.33
CA THR A 40 17.07 -10.98 1.62
C THR A 40 16.15 -9.84 2.10
N GLN A 41 16.75 -8.70 2.45
CA GLN A 41 16.03 -7.50 2.88
C GLN A 41 15.94 -6.49 1.74
N TYR A 42 14.76 -5.90 1.57
CA TYR A 42 14.47 -4.82 0.65
C TYR A 42 14.33 -3.53 1.46
N VAL A 43 15.09 -2.50 1.08
CA VAL A 43 15.09 -1.20 1.75
C VAL A 43 14.09 -0.29 1.06
N LEU A 44 13.02 0.08 1.78
CA LEU A 44 12.07 1.09 1.38
C LEU A 44 12.53 2.43 1.93
N GLN A 45 12.79 3.40 1.05
CA GLN A 45 12.91 4.81 1.43
C GLN A 45 11.53 5.44 1.34
N CYS A 46 11.15 6.12 2.40
CA CYS A 46 9.86 6.79 2.54
C CYS A 46 10.12 8.27 2.76
N THR A 47 9.45 9.12 1.98
CA THR A 47 9.51 10.57 2.10
C THR A 47 8.10 11.12 2.16
N LEU A 48 7.82 12.03 3.09
CA LEU A 48 6.54 12.69 3.18
C LEU A 48 6.54 13.94 2.29
N ASP A 49 5.60 13.99 1.34
CA ASP A 49 5.48 15.08 0.36
C ASP A 49 5.34 16.44 1.05
N ARG A 50 6.03 17.45 0.51
CA ARG A 50 6.10 18.82 1.06
C ARG A 50 6.71 18.92 2.46
N THR A 51 7.53 17.95 2.86
CA THR A 51 8.30 17.98 4.11
C THR A 51 9.70 17.42 3.89
N ASP A 52 10.63 17.73 4.80
CA ASP A 52 11.98 17.15 4.80
C ASP A 52 12.07 15.83 5.59
N LEU A 53 10.92 15.22 5.90
CA LEU A 53 10.87 13.96 6.63
C LEU A 53 11.13 12.78 5.69
N GLU A 54 12.27 12.14 5.92
CA GLU A 54 12.69 10.93 5.23
C GLU A 54 13.11 9.86 6.23
N TRP A 55 12.72 8.61 5.96
CA TRP A 55 13.18 7.47 6.73
C TRP A 55 13.28 6.22 5.85
N THR A 56 13.93 5.19 6.40
CA THR A 56 14.05 3.90 5.70
C THR A 56 13.49 2.78 6.54
N VAL A 57 12.88 1.80 5.85
CA VAL A 57 12.30 0.60 6.44
C VAL A 57 12.84 -0.61 5.70
N GLU A 58 13.24 -1.63 6.46
CA GLU A 58 13.67 -2.91 5.90
C GLU A 58 12.53 -3.92 5.91
N ARG A 59 12.31 -4.58 4.76
CA ARG A 59 11.29 -5.61 4.61
C ARG A 59 11.81 -6.81 3.86
N ARG A 60 11.39 -7.99 4.29
CA ARG A 60 11.64 -9.24 3.59
C ARG A 60 10.53 -9.47 2.59
N TYR A 61 10.81 -10.23 1.53
CA TYR A 61 9.79 -10.64 0.56
C TYR A 61 8.57 -11.33 1.22
N SER A 62 8.77 -12.05 2.32
CA SER A 62 7.69 -12.66 3.11
C SER A 62 6.71 -11.63 3.68
N ASP A 63 7.20 -10.47 4.09
CA ASP A 63 6.41 -9.43 4.75
C ASP A 63 5.45 -8.80 3.74
N PHE A 64 5.91 -8.53 2.51
CA PHE A 64 5.06 -8.10 1.40
C PHE A 64 3.99 -9.14 1.03
N ARG A 65 4.37 -10.42 1.03
CA ARG A 65 3.41 -11.50 0.74
C ARG A 65 2.32 -11.57 1.79
N GLU A 66 2.69 -11.43 3.06
CA GLU A 66 1.73 -11.46 4.15
C GLU A 66 0.79 -10.27 4.08
N LEU A 67 1.32 -9.06 3.85
CA LEU A 67 0.49 -7.88 3.62
C LEU A 67 -0.49 -8.09 2.46
N ARG A 68 -0.04 -8.64 1.33
CA ARG A 68 -0.92 -8.95 0.20
C ARG A 68 -2.03 -9.93 0.58
N LYS A 69 -1.74 -10.97 1.38
CA LYS A 69 -2.78 -11.90 1.84
C LYS A 69 -3.83 -11.19 2.71
N VAL A 70 -3.39 -10.35 3.64
CA VAL A 70 -4.28 -9.56 4.50
C VAL A 70 -5.17 -8.64 3.65
N LEU A 71 -4.59 -7.95 2.67
CA LEU A 71 -5.33 -7.11 1.74
C LEU A 71 -6.32 -7.90 0.89
N HIS A 72 -5.93 -9.07 0.38
CA HIS A 72 -6.83 -9.95 -0.36
C HIS A 72 -7.97 -10.47 0.53
N ALA A 73 -7.71 -10.84 1.78
CA ALA A 73 -8.73 -11.27 2.71
C ALA A 73 -9.71 -10.13 3.03
N PHE A 74 -9.21 -8.90 3.17
CA PHE A 74 -10.04 -7.74 3.44
C PHE A 74 -10.84 -7.31 2.20
N PHE A 75 -10.17 -6.95 1.11
CA PHE A 75 -10.80 -6.35 -0.07
C PHE A 75 -11.41 -7.37 -1.03
N LEU A 76 -10.78 -8.53 -1.21
CA LEU A 76 -11.21 -9.48 -2.24
C LEU A 76 -12.17 -10.55 -1.71
N ARG A 77 -12.07 -10.94 -0.43
CA ARG A 77 -13.00 -11.89 0.19
C ARG A 77 -14.22 -11.22 0.83
N ARG A 78 -14.08 -10.05 1.51
CA ARG A 78 -15.25 -9.30 2.01
C ARG A 78 -15.92 -8.42 0.95
N GLY A 79 -15.23 -8.16 -0.16
CA GLY A 79 -15.75 -7.34 -1.26
C GLY A 79 -16.67 -8.06 -2.25
N GLY A 80 -16.93 -9.35 -2.06
CA GLY A 80 -17.75 -10.19 -2.93
C GLY A 80 -19.24 -10.22 -2.59
N GLY A 81 -19.86 -9.05 -2.38
CA GLY A 81 -21.34 -8.94 -2.48
C GLY A 81 -22.15 -8.71 -1.20
N ALA A 82 -21.54 -8.54 -0.02
CA ALA A 82 -22.32 -8.37 1.23
C ALA A 82 -22.42 -6.93 1.77
N ARG A 83 -21.56 -5.98 1.34
CA ARG A 83 -21.63 -4.57 1.76
C ARG A 83 -21.24 -3.61 0.63
N PRO A 84 -21.92 -2.45 0.50
CA PRO A 84 -21.49 -1.41 -0.43
C PRO A 84 -20.07 -0.96 -0.08
N GLN A 85 -19.15 -1.08 -1.04
CA GLN A 85 -17.78 -0.58 -0.91
C GLN A 85 -17.75 0.90 -1.31
N CYS A 86 -16.94 1.72 -0.63
CA CYS A 86 -16.68 3.07 -1.14
C CYS A 86 -15.88 3.00 -2.44
N PHE A 87 -15.92 4.09 -3.22
CA PHE A 87 -15.18 4.21 -4.48
C PHE A 87 -13.70 3.86 -4.34
N GLY A 88 -13.03 4.35 -3.28
CA GLY A 88 -11.61 4.05 -3.03
C GLY A 88 -11.33 2.56 -2.81
N CYS A 89 -12.16 1.87 -2.03
CA CYS A 89 -12.04 0.43 -1.80
C CYS A 89 -12.28 -0.38 -3.07
N ALA A 90 -13.29 -0.01 -3.86
CA ALA A 90 -13.61 -0.69 -5.11
C ALA A 90 -12.47 -0.53 -6.14
N TRP A 91 -11.97 0.70 -6.31
CA TRP A 91 -10.82 0.97 -7.16
C TRP A 91 -9.59 0.18 -6.72
N PHE A 92 -9.26 0.25 -5.42
CA PHE A 92 -8.09 -0.44 -4.89
C PHE A 92 -8.20 -1.97 -4.99
N ALA A 93 -9.37 -2.54 -4.73
CA ALA A 93 -9.63 -3.96 -4.91
C ALA A 93 -9.40 -4.39 -6.37
N GLN A 94 -9.87 -3.58 -7.33
CA GLN A 94 -9.66 -3.83 -8.76
C GLN A 94 -8.18 -3.73 -9.14
N THR A 95 -7.46 -2.70 -8.66
CA THR A 95 -6.02 -2.55 -8.87
C THR A 95 -5.24 -3.73 -8.30
N LEU A 96 -5.59 -4.20 -7.09
CA LEU A 96 -4.97 -5.37 -6.48
C LEU A 96 -5.23 -6.67 -7.26
N ARG A 97 -6.43 -6.83 -7.86
CA ARG A 97 -6.74 -7.99 -8.71
C ARG A 97 -5.91 -7.99 -10.00
N GLY A 98 -5.74 -6.82 -10.63
CA GLY A 98 -4.96 -6.68 -11.86
C GLY A 98 -3.45 -6.74 -11.65
N TYR A 99 -2.97 -6.53 -10.42
CA TYR A 99 -1.55 -6.48 -10.12
C TYR A 99 -0.88 -7.87 -10.08
N TRP A 100 0.13 -8.05 -10.92
CA TRP A 100 0.91 -9.29 -10.98
C TRP A 100 2.03 -9.33 -9.94
N PHE A 101 1.72 -9.88 -8.76
CA PHE A 101 2.70 -9.95 -7.67
C PHE A 101 3.85 -10.93 -8.01
N PRO A 102 5.13 -10.56 -7.73
CA PRO A 102 6.29 -11.42 -8.02
C PRO A 102 6.15 -12.82 -7.45
N ARG A 103 6.49 -13.85 -8.24
CA ARG A 103 6.35 -15.26 -7.83
C ARG A 103 7.35 -15.64 -6.74
N ARG A 104 7.00 -16.67 -5.96
CA ARG A 104 7.93 -17.29 -5.01
C ARG A 104 8.88 -18.19 -5.79
N HIS A 105 10.18 -18.03 -5.55
CA HIS A 105 11.22 -18.93 -6.05
C HIS A 105 11.74 -19.71 -4.86
N LEU A 106 11.65 -21.04 -4.87
CA LEU A 106 12.08 -21.89 -3.75
C LEU A 106 13.57 -22.22 -3.81
N LEU A 107 14.11 -22.44 -5.01
CA LEU A 107 15.50 -22.87 -5.21
C LEU A 107 16.44 -21.68 -5.50
N CYS A 108 16.04 -20.77 -6.39
CA CYS A 108 16.87 -19.63 -6.81
C CYS A 108 16.47 -18.31 -6.14
N SER A 109 15.94 -18.34 -4.91
CA SER A 109 15.41 -17.12 -4.27
C SER A 109 16.45 -16.00 -4.06
N ARG A 110 17.73 -16.36 -4.05
CA ARG A 110 18.85 -15.44 -3.81
C ARG A 110 19.58 -15.05 -5.10
N SER A 111 19.17 -15.57 -6.27
CA SER A 111 19.85 -15.18 -7.51
C SER A 111 19.65 -13.68 -7.76
N PRO A 112 20.67 -12.98 -8.27
CA PRO A 112 20.59 -11.55 -8.57
C PRO A 112 19.38 -11.21 -9.46
N ASP A 113 19.09 -12.06 -10.45
CA ASP A 113 17.96 -11.89 -11.36
C ASP A 113 16.61 -11.94 -10.64
N VAL A 114 16.41 -12.95 -9.79
CA VAL A 114 15.17 -13.10 -9.00
C VAL A 114 15.02 -11.96 -8.02
N VAL A 115 16.12 -11.53 -7.41
CA VAL A 115 16.15 -10.41 -6.47
C VAL A 115 15.75 -9.11 -7.17
N ASN A 116 16.32 -8.82 -8.34
CA ASN A 116 16.02 -7.61 -9.11
C ASN A 116 14.59 -7.63 -9.70
N GLN A 117 14.14 -8.77 -10.23
CA GLN A 117 12.76 -8.94 -10.69
C GLN A 117 11.76 -8.68 -9.56
N ARG A 118 12.02 -9.23 -8.36
CA ARG A 118 11.23 -8.93 -7.17
C ARG A 118 11.30 -7.46 -6.81
N ARG A 119 12.48 -6.83 -6.84
CA ARG A 119 12.66 -5.40 -6.55
C ARG A 119 11.70 -4.54 -7.38
N VAL A 120 11.66 -4.75 -8.70
CA VAL A 120 10.80 -3.99 -9.62
C VAL A 120 9.31 -4.21 -9.29
N GLY A 121 8.89 -5.46 -9.12
CA GLY A 121 7.50 -5.75 -8.78
C GLY A 121 7.11 -5.17 -7.42
N LEU A 122 7.90 -5.45 -6.37
CA LEU A 122 7.64 -4.94 -5.02
C LEU A 122 7.61 -3.41 -4.97
N HIS A 123 8.43 -2.72 -5.77
CA HIS A 123 8.35 -1.27 -5.90
C HIS A 123 6.98 -0.81 -6.42
N GLN A 124 6.49 -1.41 -7.51
CA GLN A 124 5.14 -1.10 -8.02
C GLN A 124 4.05 -1.42 -6.99
N PHE A 125 4.19 -2.52 -6.26
CA PHE A 125 3.24 -2.89 -5.20
C PHE A 125 3.20 -1.81 -4.11
N VAL A 126 4.36 -1.33 -3.66
CA VAL A 126 4.49 -0.26 -2.68
C VAL A 126 3.83 1.04 -3.15
N LEU A 127 3.99 1.41 -4.42
CA LEU A 127 3.33 2.60 -4.99
C LEU A 127 1.80 2.47 -4.98
N ILE A 128 1.27 1.28 -5.27
CA ILE A 128 -0.17 0.99 -5.18
C ILE A 128 -0.66 1.15 -3.73
N LEU A 129 0.08 0.59 -2.76
CA LEU A 129 -0.26 0.73 -1.34
C LEU A 129 -0.26 2.19 -0.89
N ALA A 130 0.77 2.94 -1.29
CA ALA A 130 0.94 4.32 -0.88
C ALA A 130 -0.15 5.22 -1.45
N SER A 131 -0.50 5.04 -2.73
CA SER A 131 -1.54 5.84 -3.41
C SER A 131 -2.93 5.65 -2.79
N HIS A 132 -3.28 4.46 -2.34
CA HIS A 132 -4.54 4.27 -1.64
C HIS A 132 -4.51 4.76 -0.18
N THR A 133 -3.42 4.46 0.54
CA THR A 133 -3.37 4.70 1.99
C THR A 133 -3.15 6.17 2.34
N PHE A 134 -2.30 6.87 1.58
CA PHE A 134 -1.86 8.23 1.86
C PHE A 134 -2.44 9.28 0.89
N SER A 135 -3.43 8.93 0.07
CA SER A 135 -4.21 9.94 -0.68
C SER A 135 -5.17 10.71 0.22
N ALA A 136 -5.60 11.89 -0.25
CA ALA A 136 -6.66 12.66 0.40
C ALA A 136 -8.07 12.25 -0.07
N VAL A 137 -8.20 11.17 -0.84
CA VAL A 137 -9.50 10.61 -1.23
C VAL A 137 -10.27 10.17 0.02
N PRO A 138 -11.56 10.54 0.16
CA PRO A 138 -12.39 10.10 1.27
C PRO A 138 -12.40 8.57 1.42
N LYS A 139 -12.12 8.09 2.63
CA LYS A 139 -12.07 6.67 2.97
C LYS A 139 -13.30 6.29 3.77
N CYS A 140 -13.76 5.06 3.58
CA CYS A 140 -14.76 4.46 4.44
C CYS A 140 -14.23 4.22 5.85
N THR A 141 -15.11 4.21 6.86
CA THR A 141 -14.74 3.87 8.24
C THR A 141 -14.11 2.48 8.34
N SER A 142 -14.72 1.49 7.69
CA SER A 142 -14.22 0.10 7.64
C SER A 142 -12.76 -0.01 7.19
N CYS A 143 -12.36 0.73 6.16
CA CYS A 143 -11.00 0.71 5.65
C CYS A 143 -10.06 1.56 6.52
N ALA A 144 -10.51 2.74 6.95
CA ALA A 144 -9.75 3.61 7.84
C ALA A 144 -9.39 2.94 9.17
N ASP A 145 -10.30 2.14 9.75
CA ASP A 145 -10.11 1.53 11.07
C ASP A 145 -9.38 0.18 11.00
N ALA A 146 -9.59 -0.59 9.92
CA ALA A 146 -9.05 -1.95 9.85
C ALA A 146 -7.74 -2.07 9.07
N ILE A 147 -7.73 -1.64 7.80
CA ILE A 147 -6.64 -2.01 6.86
C ILE A 147 -5.60 -0.91 6.71
N PHE A 148 -6.00 0.35 6.89
CA PHE A 148 -5.11 1.50 6.78
C PHE A 148 -4.02 1.53 7.86
N PRO A 149 -4.31 1.20 9.14
CA PRO A 149 -3.27 1.10 10.15
C PRO A 149 -2.24 0.03 9.80
N ILE A 150 -2.68 -1.11 9.27
CA ILE A 150 -1.79 -2.22 8.86
C ILE A 150 -0.86 -1.78 7.74
N VAL A 151 -1.39 -1.12 6.70
CA VAL A 151 -0.57 -0.62 5.60
C VAL A 151 0.35 0.52 6.06
N ARG A 152 -0.14 1.43 6.89
CA ARG A 152 0.66 2.52 7.45
C ARG A 152 1.84 1.98 8.27
N ASP A 153 1.58 1.04 9.18
CA ASP A 153 2.60 0.43 10.02
C ASP A 153 3.65 -0.32 9.19
N PHE A 154 3.26 -0.88 8.04
CA PHE A 154 4.21 -1.47 7.08
C PHE A 154 5.25 -0.46 6.57
N PHE A 155 4.91 0.83 6.50
CA PHE A 155 5.81 1.92 6.11
C PHE A 155 6.52 2.60 7.28
N LEU A 156 6.16 2.32 8.54
CA LEU A 156 6.71 3.04 9.71
C LEU A 156 7.56 2.17 10.65
N ARG A 157 7.24 0.88 10.78
CA ARG A 157 7.99 -0.09 11.60
C ARG A 157 8.89 -0.94 10.72
#